data_AF-A0A955JS64-F1
#
_entry.id   AF-A0A955JS64-F1
#
_cell.length_a   1.000
_cell.length_b   1.000
_cell.length_c   1.000
_cell.angle_alpha   90.00
_cell.angle_beta   90.00
_cell.angle_gamma   90.00
#
_symmetry.space_group_name_H-M   'P 1'
#
loop_
_entity.id
_entity.type
_entity.pdbx_description
1 polymer ?
#
loop_
_entity_poly.entity_id
_entity_poly.type
_entity_poly.pdbx_seq_one_letter_code
_entity_poly.pdbx_strand_id
1 'polypeptide(L)'
;MNITTLVKHPIVTLLAIILGLASAACIRPVQTQTPVATTQMPTPVATPPQVVEPVVILVVDSFSSTGLEVNSSSFAESDYLSEDTFCLTTPDGQGLYVYQGIWETGEGVTATHGALVYSELEEILLQGDKSVNNAAEPIADQLAETQDAALPGMDWVTNIELWQTTYGPLMLVAVDTQYWDPGVAANHILNTIQAIDQGNWKLAEYDIQGAKGYVINMSFALVPCRLLGGDGVALQEYLRDYLNLVKDPDEPWYFTSDSGGFVGVNCDLIRQDMGTRDLCQLFETPEDMTSKPVISVAASGNVPGNHESYDPFPYPYMPGLFKNVVSVSASDGNPGAGYSNPGEIQMLGIHPTTNVSGTSFAAPRFSLQAALYLLRTEDLMCDGDFGSSSPPLNLNFFDNLDLSEATQRYCKDFNSP
;
A
#
# COMPACT_ATOMS: atom_id res chain seq x y z
N MET A 1 9.95 48.02 36.88
CA MET A 1 11.22 47.91 36.11
C MET A 1 10.83 47.74 34.67
N ASN A 2 11.12 48.75 33.85
CA ASN A 2 11.01 48.71 32.40
C ASN A 2 12.10 47.81 31.83
N ILE A 3 11.80 47.07 30.75
CA ILE A 3 12.52 47.08 29.46
C ILE A 3 11.67 46.24 28.50
N THR A 4 10.98 46.94 27.60
CA THR A 4 10.39 46.43 26.36
C THR A 4 11.46 46.55 25.28
N THR A 5 11.89 45.44 24.67
CA THR A 5 12.74 45.46 23.47
C THR A 5 11.99 44.82 22.31
N LEU A 6 11.50 45.72 21.45
CA LEU A 6 10.85 45.48 20.18
C LEU A 6 11.96 45.33 19.12
N VAL A 7 12.16 44.15 18.54
CA VAL A 7 13.06 43.96 17.39
C VAL A 7 12.22 43.99 16.12
N LYS A 8 12.32 45.09 15.37
CA LYS A 8 11.79 45.24 14.01
C LYS A 8 12.84 44.71 13.02
N HIS A 9 12.48 43.71 12.23
CA HIS A 9 13.20 43.37 11.00
C HIS A 9 12.56 44.09 9.81
N PRO A 10 13.33 44.80 8.96
CA PRO A 10 12.83 45.28 7.68
C PRO A 10 12.94 44.18 6.63
N ILE A 11 11.79 43.82 6.03
CA ILE A 11 11.72 43.05 4.79
C ILE A 11 12.19 43.99 3.67
N VAL A 12 13.34 43.67 3.09
CA VAL A 12 13.86 44.32 1.88
C VAL A 12 13.32 43.52 0.68
N THR A 13 12.29 44.07 0.05
CA THR A 13 11.77 43.61 -1.24
C THR A 13 12.75 44.01 -2.34
N LEU A 14 13.53 43.05 -2.86
CA LEU A 14 14.37 43.27 -4.04
C LEU A 14 13.59 42.88 -5.31
N LEU A 15 12.99 43.88 -5.95
CA LEU A 15 12.35 43.77 -7.26
C LEU A 15 13.44 43.83 -8.33
N ALA A 16 13.83 42.68 -8.90
CA ALA A 16 14.77 42.64 -10.02
C ALA A 16 14.00 42.90 -11.34
N ILE A 17 14.11 44.13 -11.83
CA ILE A 17 13.69 44.55 -13.17
C ILE A 17 14.76 44.09 -14.16
N ILE A 18 14.45 43.10 -15.00
CA ILE A 18 15.28 42.74 -16.16
C ILE A 18 14.87 43.66 -17.33
N LEU A 19 15.67 44.70 -17.54
CA LEU A 19 15.64 45.55 -18.73
C LEU A 19 16.40 44.85 -19.86
N GLY A 20 15.66 44.45 -20.90
CA GLY A 20 16.23 43.97 -22.15
C GLY A 20 16.93 45.11 -22.90
N LEU A 21 18.26 45.09 -22.92
CA LEU A 21 19.09 45.90 -23.80
C LEU A 21 19.18 45.23 -25.18
N ALA A 22 18.55 45.84 -26.18
CA ALA A 22 18.71 45.52 -27.58
C ALA A 22 20.16 45.81 -28.00
N SER A 23 20.94 44.75 -28.23
CA SER A 23 22.29 44.86 -28.79
C SER A 23 22.23 44.95 -30.30
N ALA A 24 22.88 45.97 -30.84
CA ALA A 24 22.98 46.27 -32.26
C ALA A 24 23.61 45.11 -33.05
N ALA A 25 22.95 44.72 -34.14
CA ALA A 25 23.42 43.73 -35.09
C ALA A 25 24.64 44.26 -35.88
N CYS A 26 25.82 43.71 -35.60
CA CYS A 26 26.96 43.83 -36.50
C CYS A 26 26.81 42.81 -37.64
N ILE A 27 26.45 43.30 -38.83
CA ILE A 27 26.43 42.52 -40.08
C ILE A 27 27.89 42.16 -40.43
N ARG A 28 28.27 40.90 -40.24
CA ARG A 28 29.53 40.35 -40.79
C ARG A 28 29.31 39.84 -42.21
N PRO A 29 30.27 40.02 -43.13
CA PRO A 29 30.17 39.51 -44.49
C PRO A 29 30.13 37.98 -44.49
N VAL A 30 29.20 37.43 -45.28
CA VAL A 30 29.02 36.00 -45.51
C VAL A 30 30.28 35.46 -46.19
N GLN A 31 31.11 34.74 -45.44
CA GLN A 31 32.13 33.87 -46.02
C GLN A 31 31.44 32.58 -46.46
N THR A 32 31.46 32.32 -47.76
CA THR A 32 31.09 31.05 -48.37
C THR A 32 32.05 29.96 -47.87
N GLN A 33 31.63 29.24 -46.83
CA GLN A 33 32.35 28.08 -46.33
C GLN A 33 32.17 26.92 -47.31
N THR A 34 33.29 26.37 -47.76
CA THR A 34 33.36 25.10 -48.51
C THR A 34 32.81 23.99 -47.61
N PRO A 35 31.93 23.08 -48.10
CA PRO A 35 31.37 22.01 -47.29
C PRO A 35 32.51 21.11 -46.79
N VAL A 36 32.81 21.20 -45.50
CA VAL A 36 33.68 20.25 -44.81
C VAL A 36 32.96 18.91 -44.85
N ALA A 37 33.63 17.88 -45.37
CA ALA A 37 33.11 16.53 -45.40
C ALA A 37 32.68 16.14 -43.98
N THR A 38 31.37 16.03 -43.76
CA THR A 38 30.79 15.58 -42.50
C THR A 38 31.30 14.18 -42.25
N THR A 39 32.30 14.05 -41.39
CA THR A 39 32.75 12.74 -40.92
C THR A 39 31.56 12.18 -40.15
N GLN A 40 30.88 11.18 -40.70
CA GLN A 40 29.78 10.52 -40.01
C GLN A 40 30.32 10.08 -38.64
N MET A 41 29.79 10.67 -37.57
CA MET A 41 30.07 10.16 -36.24
C MET A 41 29.63 8.70 -36.23
N PRO A 42 30.46 7.78 -35.73
CA PRO A 42 30.08 6.37 -35.66
C PRO A 42 28.73 6.29 -34.96
N THR A 43 27.79 5.58 -35.57
CA THR A 43 26.51 5.26 -34.95
C THR A 43 26.79 4.70 -33.57
N PRO A 44 26.23 5.27 -32.48
CA PRO A 44 26.42 4.74 -31.15
C PRO A 44 26.11 3.25 -31.16
N VAL A 45 27.04 2.43 -30.68
CA VAL A 45 26.78 1.01 -30.48
C VAL A 45 25.68 0.94 -29.43
N ALA A 46 24.52 0.37 -29.81
CA ALA A 46 23.41 0.20 -28.87
C ALA A 46 23.90 -0.60 -27.66
N THR A 47 23.77 -0.03 -26.46
CA THR A 47 24.05 -0.74 -25.21
C THR A 47 23.10 -1.93 -25.13
N PRO A 48 23.59 -3.15 -24.84
CA PRO A 48 22.71 -4.29 -24.65
C PRO A 48 21.71 -4.00 -23.51
N PRO A 49 20.46 -4.50 -23.60
CA PRO A 49 19.47 -4.35 -22.54
C PRO A 49 20.02 -4.86 -21.20
N GLN A 50 19.70 -4.17 -20.11
CA GLN A 50 20.06 -4.63 -18.77
C GLN A 50 19.01 -5.63 -18.29
N VAL A 51 19.45 -6.85 -17.99
CA VAL A 51 18.58 -7.90 -17.42
C VAL A 51 18.42 -7.64 -15.93
N VAL A 52 17.18 -7.60 -15.43
CA VAL A 52 16.88 -7.36 -14.01
C VAL A 52 15.80 -8.30 -13.49
N GLU A 53 15.91 -8.66 -12.22
CA GLU A 53 14.91 -9.42 -11.44
C GLU A 53 14.51 -8.57 -10.21
N PRO A 54 13.53 -7.66 -10.36
CA PRO A 54 13.12 -6.78 -9.26
C PRO A 54 12.40 -7.53 -8.14
N VAL A 55 12.41 -6.95 -6.94
CA VAL A 55 11.32 -7.21 -5.98
C VAL A 55 10.12 -6.36 -6.38
N VAL A 56 8.93 -6.92 -6.35
CA VAL A 56 7.71 -6.28 -6.84
C VAL A 56 6.78 -5.94 -5.69
N ILE A 57 6.35 -4.68 -5.60
CA ILE A 57 5.23 -4.28 -4.75
C ILE A 57 3.98 -4.17 -5.63
N LEU A 58 3.02 -5.06 -5.41
CA LEU A 58 1.68 -4.94 -6.00
C LEU A 58 0.85 -4.05 -5.09
N VAL A 59 0.52 -2.84 -5.55
CA VAL A 59 -0.42 -1.93 -4.89
C VAL A 59 -1.82 -2.29 -5.36
N VAL A 60 -2.52 -3.10 -4.57
CA VAL A 60 -3.86 -3.60 -4.87
C VAL A 60 -4.87 -2.66 -4.26
N ASP A 61 -5.58 -1.92 -5.12
CA ASP A 61 -6.51 -0.88 -4.69
C ASP A 61 -7.54 -0.56 -5.78
N SER A 62 -8.42 0.43 -5.62
CA SER A 62 -9.24 0.92 -6.73
C SER A 62 -8.61 2.14 -7.38
N PHE A 63 -8.32 1.98 -8.68
CA PHE A 63 -7.71 3.02 -9.51
C PHE A 63 -8.69 3.63 -10.51
N SER A 64 -9.78 2.93 -10.84
CA SER A 64 -10.81 3.37 -11.80
C SER A 64 -11.95 4.18 -11.20
N SER A 65 -12.23 4.07 -9.90
CA SER A 65 -13.34 4.83 -9.29
C SER A 65 -12.91 6.28 -8.99
N THR A 66 -13.12 7.19 -9.94
CA THR A 66 -12.89 8.63 -9.73
C THR A 66 -13.93 9.17 -8.77
N GLY A 67 -13.53 9.36 -7.51
CA GLY A 67 -14.36 9.97 -6.48
C GLY A 67 -14.31 9.20 -5.18
N LEU A 68 -13.70 9.82 -4.17
CA LEU A 68 -14.12 9.64 -2.77
C LEU A 68 -15.61 10.01 -2.60
N GLU A 69 -16.15 10.83 -3.52
CA GLU A 69 -17.54 11.25 -3.59
C GLU A 69 -18.44 10.23 -4.30
N VAL A 70 -18.80 9.14 -3.64
CA VAL A 70 -20.02 8.43 -4.02
C VAL A 70 -21.19 9.23 -3.45
N ASN A 71 -21.87 9.99 -4.32
CA ASN A 71 -23.02 10.80 -3.98
C ASN A 71 -24.05 9.96 -3.23
N SER A 72 -24.28 10.32 -1.97
CA SER A 72 -24.98 9.53 -0.97
C SER A 72 -26.46 9.26 -1.25
N SER A 73 -26.98 9.87 -2.31
CA SER A 73 -28.40 9.98 -2.59
C SER A 73 -28.94 9.01 -3.65
N SER A 74 -28.09 8.17 -4.27
CA SER A 74 -28.51 7.34 -5.43
C SER A 74 -28.55 5.82 -5.23
N PHE A 75 -28.10 5.27 -4.09
CA PHE A 75 -28.24 3.83 -3.82
C PHE A 75 -29.46 3.57 -2.94
N ALA A 76 -30.38 2.74 -3.42
CA ALA A 76 -31.59 2.40 -2.68
C ALA A 76 -31.25 1.42 -1.55
N GLU A 77 -31.92 1.56 -0.40
CA GLU A 77 -31.82 0.65 0.76
C GLU A 77 -32.00 -0.84 0.37
N SER A 78 -32.68 -1.12 -0.75
CA SER A 78 -32.84 -2.46 -1.32
C SER A 78 -31.55 -3.11 -1.84
N ASP A 79 -30.54 -2.33 -2.19
CA ASP A 79 -29.25 -2.85 -2.69
C ASP A 79 -28.37 -3.39 -1.54
N TYR A 80 -28.69 -3.04 -0.28
CA TYR A 80 -27.99 -3.47 0.94
C TYR A 80 -28.45 -4.83 1.49
N LEU A 81 -29.48 -5.43 0.89
CA LEU A 81 -30.18 -6.57 1.50
C LEU A 81 -29.76 -7.94 0.95
N SER A 82 -28.83 -8.02 0.00
CA SER A 82 -28.27 -9.33 -0.34
C SER A 82 -27.25 -9.72 0.71
N GLU A 83 -27.44 -10.89 1.35
CA GLU A 83 -26.63 -11.35 2.49
C GLU A 83 -25.14 -11.55 2.15
N ASP A 84 -24.81 -11.54 0.85
CA ASP A 84 -23.49 -11.88 0.31
C ASP A 84 -22.70 -10.64 -0.14
N THR A 85 -23.21 -9.42 0.08
CA THR A 85 -22.49 -8.19 -0.30
C THR A 85 -21.48 -7.78 0.78
N PHE A 86 -20.22 -7.63 0.39
CA PHE A 86 -19.20 -6.97 1.18
C PHE A 86 -19.24 -5.46 0.96
N CYS A 87 -19.09 -4.72 2.04
CA CYS A 87 -18.93 -3.28 2.01
C CYS A 87 -17.55 -2.89 2.52
N LEU A 88 -17.10 -1.73 2.10
CA LEU A 88 -15.99 -1.04 2.73
C LEU A 88 -16.53 -0.30 3.96
N THR A 89 -15.89 -0.42 5.13
CA THR A 89 -16.31 0.32 6.33
C THR A 89 -15.79 1.74 6.33
N THR A 90 -16.64 2.69 6.70
CA THR A 90 -16.17 3.78 7.56
C THR A 90 -15.99 3.30 9.00
N PRO A 91 -15.15 4.01 9.71
CA PRO A 91 -15.08 3.89 11.14
C PRO A 91 -16.44 3.94 11.90
N ASP A 92 -17.33 4.89 11.65
CA ASP A 92 -18.36 5.26 12.64
C ASP A 92 -19.61 4.35 12.69
N GLY A 93 -19.61 3.20 12.00
CA GLY A 93 -20.79 2.33 11.90
C GLY A 93 -21.99 3.01 11.23
N GLN A 94 -21.74 4.01 10.36
CA GLN A 94 -22.76 4.60 9.52
C GLN A 94 -22.73 3.96 8.14
N GLY A 95 -23.88 3.40 7.77
CA GLY A 95 -24.13 2.80 6.47
C GLY A 95 -23.88 3.80 5.38
N LEU A 96 -23.22 3.30 4.34
CA LEU A 96 -22.81 3.97 3.12
C LEU A 96 -21.54 4.83 3.24
N TYR A 97 -20.89 4.98 2.08
CA TYR A 97 -19.79 5.90 1.76
C TYR A 97 -18.40 5.29 1.96
N VAL A 98 -17.53 5.53 0.98
CA VAL A 98 -16.32 4.76 0.61
C VAL A 98 -15.13 5.08 1.51
N TYR A 99 -14.58 4.11 2.24
CA TYR A 99 -13.36 4.37 3.03
C TYR A 99 -12.42 3.16 3.05
N GLN A 100 -11.79 2.93 1.90
CA GLN A 100 -10.34 2.97 1.64
C GLN A 100 -9.34 3.22 2.81
N GLY A 101 -9.65 3.01 4.08
CA GLY A 101 -8.70 3.25 5.16
C GLY A 101 -8.27 4.71 5.33
N ILE A 102 -9.00 5.69 4.79
CA ILE A 102 -8.85 7.14 5.05
C ILE A 102 -9.76 7.55 6.22
N TRP A 103 -9.25 8.35 7.16
CA TRP A 103 -9.97 8.95 8.30
C TRP A 103 -10.38 10.41 8.02
N GLU A 104 -9.45 11.25 7.58
CA GLU A 104 -9.71 12.66 7.25
C GLU A 104 -9.37 12.94 5.79
N THR A 105 -10.34 13.41 5.01
CA THR A 105 -10.06 13.97 3.68
C THR A 105 -9.75 15.45 3.83
N GLY A 106 -8.55 15.87 3.41
CA GLY A 106 -8.30 17.28 3.15
C GLY A 106 -9.27 17.78 2.07
N GLU A 107 -9.78 19.02 2.19
CA GLU A 107 -10.58 19.61 1.12
C GLU A 107 -9.79 19.56 -0.20
N GLY A 108 -10.40 18.99 -1.26
CA GLY A 108 -9.85 19.02 -2.62
C GLY A 108 -9.06 17.79 -3.07
N VAL A 109 -9.16 16.65 -2.37
CA VAL A 109 -8.57 15.39 -2.86
C VAL A 109 -9.42 14.84 -4.02
N THR A 110 -8.92 14.96 -5.26
CA THR A 110 -9.60 14.47 -6.48
C THR A 110 -9.04 13.15 -7.00
N ALA A 111 -7.90 12.70 -6.47
CA ALA A 111 -7.27 11.44 -6.86
C ALA A 111 -8.10 10.25 -6.36
N THR A 112 -8.01 9.13 -7.07
CA THR A 112 -8.51 7.85 -6.55
C THR A 112 -7.64 7.42 -5.38
N HIS A 113 -8.16 6.58 -4.50
CA HIS A 113 -7.37 6.12 -3.36
C HIS A 113 -6.19 5.27 -3.75
N GLY A 114 -6.35 4.38 -4.75
CA GLY A 114 -5.22 3.64 -5.29
C GLY A 114 -4.11 4.58 -5.75
N ALA A 115 -4.47 5.70 -6.39
CA ALA A 115 -3.50 6.71 -6.78
C ALA A 115 -2.82 7.39 -5.57
N LEU A 116 -3.55 7.66 -4.48
CA LEU A 116 -2.96 8.23 -3.25
C LEU A 116 -2.03 7.26 -2.53
N VAL A 117 -2.40 5.98 -2.43
CA VAL A 117 -1.56 4.93 -1.84
C VAL A 117 -0.33 4.69 -2.70
N TYR A 118 -0.49 4.69 -4.02
CA TYR A 118 0.63 4.57 -4.95
C TYR A 118 1.57 5.77 -4.82
N SER A 119 1.05 7.00 -4.79
CA SER A 119 1.86 8.22 -4.60
C SER A 119 2.54 8.27 -3.24
N GLU A 120 1.96 7.69 -2.19
CA GLU A 120 2.63 7.55 -0.89
C GLU A 120 3.95 6.77 -1.05
N LEU A 121 3.95 5.64 -1.78
CA LEU A 121 5.17 4.86 -2.03
C LEU A 121 6.20 5.65 -2.86
N GLU A 122 5.75 6.34 -3.91
CA GLU A 122 6.62 7.21 -4.72
C GLU A 122 7.26 8.31 -3.86
N GLU A 123 6.47 8.98 -3.02
CA GLU A 123 6.93 10.05 -2.15
C GLU A 123 7.95 9.54 -1.11
N ILE A 124 7.72 8.35 -0.51
CA ILE A 124 8.68 7.72 0.40
C ILE A 124 10.01 7.40 -0.31
N LEU A 125 9.94 6.84 -1.52
CA LEU A 125 11.11 6.48 -2.33
C LEU A 125 11.92 7.72 -2.74
N LEU A 126 11.25 8.78 -3.18
CA LEU A 126 11.87 10.04 -3.61
C LEU A 126 12.50 10.82 -2.46
N GLN A 127 11.80 10.90 -1.32
CA GLN A 127 12.30 11.66 -0.16
C GLN A 127 13.43 10.91 0.55
N GLY A 128 13.55 9.60 0.33
CA GLY A 128 14.41 8.71 1.10
C GLY A 128 14.05 8.86 2.56
N ASP A 129 12.93 8.25 3.00
CA ASP A 129 12.51 8.33 4.39
C ASP A 129 13.73 8.11 5.30
N LYS A 130 14.01 9.12 6.15
CA LYS A 130 15.18 9.14 7.02
C LYS A 130 15.17 7.96 7.99
N SER A 131 14.01 7.36 8.25
CA SER A 131 13.89 6.13 9.02
C SER A 131 14.47 4.92 8.28
N VAL A 132 14.56 4.99 6.94
CA VAL A 132 14.89 3.89 6.03
C VAL A 132 16.25 4.04 5.37
N ASN A 133 16.88 5.23 5.38
CA ASN A 133 18.22 5.49 4.82
C ASN A 133 18.44 4.99 3.37
N ASN A 134 17.39 4.86 2.56
CA ASN A 134 17.47 4.33 1.21
C ASN A 134 16.83 5.30 0.22
N ALA A 135 17.58 6.35 -0.13
CA ALA A 135 17.21 7.16 -1.29
C ALA A 135 17.19 6.25 -2.52
N ALA A 136 16.06 6.21 -3.23
CA ALA A 136 15.93 5.53 -4.51
C ALA A 136 15.88 6.58 -5.61
N GLU A 137 16.49 6.27 -6.75
CA GLU A 137 16.33 7.07 -7.97
C GLU A 137 15.43 6.28 -8.93
N PRO A 138 14.42 6.93 -9.55
CA PRO A 138 13.67 6.29 -10.62
C PRO A 138 14.64 5.96 -11.76
N ILE A 139 14.68 4.69 -12.20
CA ILE A 139 15.68 4.24 -13.18
C ILE A 139 15.30 4.66 -14.60
N ALA A 140 14.01 4.62 -14.88
CA ALA A 140 13.44 5.25 -16.04
C ALA A 140 12.73 6.51 -15.52
N ASP A 141 13.01 7.67 -16.12
CA ASP A 141 12.12 8.83 -16.01
C ASP A 141 10.69 8.29 -16.17
N GLN A 142 9.79 8.68 -15.26
CA GLN A 142 8.40 8.28 -15.24
C GLN A 142 7.94 8.02 -16.67
N LEU A 143 7.32 6.86 -16.91
CA LEU A 143 6.53 6.62 -18.10
C LEU A 143 5.30 7.55 -18.04
N ALA A 144 5.53 8.87 -18.00
CA ALA A 144 4.60 9.94 -17.73
C ALA A 144 3.55 10.10 -18.84
N GLU A 145 3.50 9.16 -19.79
CA GLU A 145 2.54 9.22 -20.89
C GLU A 145 2.34 7.89 -21.64
N THR A 146 2.81 6.74 -21.14
CA THR A 146 2.49 5.47 -21.83
C THR A 146 1.28 4.81 -21.20
N GLN A 147 0.11 5.18 -21.71
CA GLN A 147 -1.07 4.30 -21.74
C GLN A 147 -0.79 2.91 -22.35
N ASP A 148 0.41 2.70 -22.92
CA ASP A 148 0.86 1.45 -23.54
C ASP A 148 1.81 0.59 -22.65
N ALA A 149 2.08 0.98 -21.39
CA ALA A 149 2.89 0.17 -20.46
C ALA A 149 2.06 -0.80 -19.60
N ALA A 150 0.76 -0.96 -19.89
CA ALA A 150 -0.01 -2.06 -19.32
C ALA A 150 0.64 -3.39 -19.74
N LEU A 151 0.76 -4.34 -18.80
CA LEU A 151 1.10 -5.71 -19.17
C LEU A 151 0.13 -6.14 -20.29
N PRO A 152 0.60 -6.66 -21.45
CA PRO A 152 -0.25 -6.86 -22.61
C PRO A 152 -1.50 -7.69 -22.29
N GLY A 153 -2.68 -7.08 -22.46
CA GLY A 153 -3.97 -7.72 -22.18
C GLY A 153 -4.44 -7.65 -20.72
N MET A 154 -3.79 -6.83 -19.89
CA MET A 154 -4.17 -6.59 -18.48
C MET A 154 -4.61 -5.14 -18.27
N ASP A 155 -5.85 -4.85 -18.62
CA ASP A 155 -6.44 -3.52 -18.44
C ASP A 155 -6.60 -3.10 -16.97
N TRP A 156 -6.48 -4.06 -16.04
CA TRP A 156 -6.45 -3.82 -14.60
C TRP A 156 -5.08 -3.39 -14.05
N VAL A 157 -3.99 -3.48 -14.83
CA VAL A 157 -2.69 -2.96 -14.40
C VAL A 157 -2.55 -1.52 -14.88
N THR A 158 -2.67 -0.57 -13.96
CA THR A 158 -2.84 0.86 -14.30
C THR A 158 -1.54 1.65 -14.30
N ASN A 159 -0.54 1.21 -13.55
CA ASN A 159 0.79 1.82 -13.51
C ASN A 159 1.88 0.78 -13.22
N ILE A 160 3.06 0.95 -13.82
CA ILE A 160 4.25 0.12 -13.60
C ILE A 160 5.48 1.02 -13.58
N GLU A 161 6.25 0.97 -12.50
CA GLU A 161 7.47 1.78 -12.35
C GLU A 161 8.63 0.95 -11.83
N LEU A 162 9.85 1.24 -12.30
CA LEU A 162 11.08 0.59 -11.88
C LEU A 162 12.01 1.59 -11.20
N TRP A 163 12.43 1.25 -10.00
CA TRP A 163 13.20 2.07 -9.06
C TRP A 163 14.52 1.39 -8.75
N GLN A 164 15.62 2.15 -8.71
CA GLN A 164 16.90 1.63 -8.24
C GLN A 164 17.03 2.00 -6.77
N THR A 165 17.09 0.97 -5.93
CA THR A 165 17.44 1.15 -4.52
C THR A 165 18.92 0.82 -4.30
N THR A 166 19.42 1.13 -3.11
CA THR A 166 20.72 0.69 -2.60
C THR A 166 20.89 -0.83 -2.58
N TYR A 167 19.80 -1.61 -2.48
CA TYR A 167 19.83 -3.07 -2.40
C TYR A 167 19.52 -3.77 -3.72
N GLY A 168 18.98 -3.06 -4.71
CA GLY A 168 18.64 -3.64 -6.01
C GLY A 168 17.41 -2.99 -6.66
N PRO A 169 16.98 -3.52 -7.81
CA PRO A 169 15.81 -3.03 -8.52
C PRO A 169 14.51 -3.35 -7.77
N LEU A 170 13.66 -2.35 -7.61
CA LEU A 170 12.33 -2.44 -7.02
C LEU A 170 11.31 -2.04 -8.07
N MET A 171 10.22 -2.80 -8.21
CA MET A 171 9.16 -2.50 -9.17
C MET A 171 7.84 -2.23 -8.43
N LEU A 172 7.19 -1.11 -8.73
CA LEU A 172 5.84 -0.78 -8.23
C LEU A 172 4.82 -1.10 -9.31
N VAL A 173 3.77 -1.84 -8.98
CA VAL A 173 2.71 -2.23 -9.92
C VAL A 173 1.35 -1.91 -9.31
N ALA A 174 0.59 -1.02 -9.94
CA ALA A 174 -0.77 -0.70 -9.54
C ALA A 174 -1.75 -1.73 -10.13
N VAL A 175 -2.49 -2.42 -9.26
CA VAL A 175 -3.47 -3.46 -9.61
C VAL A 175 -4.86 -2.99 -9.20
N ASP A 176 -5.71 -2.69 -10.18
CA ASP A 176 -7.08 -2.26 -9.94
C ASP A 176 -7.98 -3.43 -9.54
N THR A 177 -8.63 -3.31 -8.40
CA THR A 177 -9.61 -4.28 -7.88
C THR A 177 -10.96 -4.21 -8.58
N GLN A 178 -11.20 -3.20 -9.43
CA GLN A 178 -12.48 -2.96 -10.12
C GLN A 178 -13.68 -3.03 -9.16
N TYR A 179 -13.89 -1.95 -8.40
CA TYR A 179 -14.96 -1.87 -7.41
C TYR A 179 -14.83 -2.86 -6.25
N TRP A 180 -13.62 -3.27 -5.90
CA TRP A 180 -13.32 -4.00 -4.66
C TRP A 180 -13.96 -5.38 -4.56
N ASP A 181 -14.32 -5.97 -5.69
CA ASP A 181 -14.77 -7.35 -5.71
C ASP A 181 -13.60 -8.25 -5.31
N PRO A 182 -13.67 -8.98 -4.17
CA PRO A 182 -12.52 -9.72 -3.69
C PRO A 182 -12.11 -10.87 -4.61
N GLY A 183 -13.05 -11.45 -5.36
CA GLY A 183 -12.77 -12.48 -6.35
C GLY A 183 -12.07 -11.91 -7.59
N VAL A 184 -12.49 -10.72 -8.05
CA VAL A 184 -11.80 -9.99 -9.12
C VAL A 184 -10.40 -9.57 -8.66
N ALA A 185 -10.26 -9.03 -7.45
CA ALA A 185 -8.97 -8.66 -6.88
C ALA A 185 -8.01 -9.86 -6.81
N ALA A 186 -8.48 -11.02 -6.31
CA ALA A 186 -7.68 -12.23 -6.25
C ALA A 186 -7.20 -12.68 -7.64
N ASN A 187 -8.09 -12.68 -8.63
CA ASN A 187 -7.74 -13.03 -10.01
C ASN A 187 -6.74 -12.05 -10.63
N HIS A 188 -6.91 -10.75 -10.40
CA HIS A 188 -6.00 -9.73 -10.91
C HIS A 188 -4.61 -9.86 -10.29
N ILE A 189 -4.51 -10.08 -8.97
CA ILE A 189 -3.23 -10.36 -8.30
C ILE A 189 -2.55 -11.57 -8.93
N LEU A 190 -3.25 -12.70 -9.03
CA LEU A 190 -2.68 -13.95 -9.55
C LEU A 190 -2.20 -13.79 -11.00
N ASN A 191 -3.03 -13.21 -11.86
CA ASN A 191 -2.69 -13.02 -13.27
C ASN A 191 -1.50 -12.06 -13.43
N THR A 192 -1.43 -10.99 -12.64
CA THR A 192 -0.32 -10.05 -12.65
C THR A 192 0.99 -10.74 -12.22
N ILE A 193 0.98 -11.54 -11.14
CA ILE A 193 2.15 -12.33 -10.71
C ILE A 193 2.59 -13.28 -11.82
N GLN A 194 1.66 -14.04 -12.40
CA GLN A 194 1.97 -14.99 -13.46
C GLN A 194 2.57 -14.32 -14.70
N ALA A 195 2.07 -13.14 -15.09
CA ALA A 195 2.64 -12.41 -16.23
C ALA A 195 4.04 -11.87 -15.95
N ILE A 196 4.31 -11.40 -14.72
CA ILE A 196 5.65 -10.98 -14.34
C ILE A 196 6.60 -12.18 -14.34
N ASP A 197 6.21 -13.31 -13.72
CA ASP A 197 7.04 -14.52 -13.61
C ASP A 197 7.27 -15.27 -14.92
N GLN A 198 6.35 -15.20 -15.87
CA GLN A 198 6.58 -15.72 -17.23
C GLN A 198 7.76 -15.01 -17.92
N GLY A 199 8.13 -13.82 -17.45
CA GLY A 199 9.24 -13.03 -17.95
C GLY A 199 9.08 -12.64 -19.42
N ASN A 200 10.13 -12.08 -20.01
CA ASN A 200 10.20 -11.72 -21.43
C ASN A 200 9.40 -10.48 -21.83
N TRP A 201 9.29 -9.50 -20.93
CA TRP A 201 8.79 -8.19 -21.29
C TRP A 201 9.82 -7.12 -20.93
N LYS A 202 9.73 -5.99 -21.63
CA LYS A 202 10.67 -4.88 -21.50
C LYS A 202 10.00 -3.71 -20.83
N LEU A 203 10.73 -3.09 -19.92
CA LEU A 203 10.37 -1.81 -19.34
C LEU A 203 11.50 -0.82 -19.67
N ALA A 204 11.25 0.08 -20.62
CA ALA A 204 12.30 0.90 -21.25
C ALA A 204 13.47 0.04 -21.80
N GLU A 205 14.72 0.31 -21.39
CA GLU A 205 15.89 -0.51 -21.76
C GLU A 205 16.11 -1.77 -20.90
N TYR A 206 15.25 -2.02 -19.90
CA TYR A 206 15.38 -3.14 -18.99
C TYR A 206 14.62 -4.36 -19.50
N ASP A 207 15.28 -5.53 -19.45
CA ASP A 207 14.70 -6.83 -19.75
C ASP A 207 14.30 -7.51 -18.43
N ILE A 208 12.98 -7.59 -18.17
CA ILE A 208 12.44 -8.15 -16.93
C ILE A 208 12.34 -9.67 -17.07
N GLN A 209 13.14 -10.41 -16.29
CA GLN A 209 13.20 -11.89 -16.36
C GLN A 209 12.47 -12.60 -15.21
N GLY A 210 11.49 -11.92 -14.62
CA GLY A 210 10.71 -12.40 -13.48
C GLY A 210 10.90 -11.51 -12.26
N ALA A 211 10.36 -11.94 -11.12
CA ALA A 211 10.57 -11.28 -9.84
C ALA A 211 11.57 -12.04 -8.95
N LYS A 212 12.26 -11.30 -8.09
CA LYS A 212 12.99 -11.86 -6.94
C LYS A 212 12.02 -12.26 -5.82
N GLY A 213 10.94 -11.50 -5.64
CA GLY A 213 9.90 -11.71 -4.64
C GLY A 213 8.79 -10.68 -4.78
N TYR A 214 7.70 -10.89 -4.05
CA TYR A 214 6.50 -10.06 -4.11
C TYR A 214 6.13 -9.53 -2.73
N VAL A 215 5.67 -8.29 -2.70
CA VAL A 215 4.93 -7.71 -1.58
C VAL A 215 3.55 -7.31 -2.10
N ILE A 216 2.50 -7.90 -1.54
CA ILE A 216 1.12 -7.62 -1.93
C ILE A 216 0.56 -6.62 -0.94
N ASN A 217 0.51 -5.35 -1.32
CA ASN A 217 -0.03 -4.27 -0.51
C ASN A 217 -1.54 -4.15 -0.76
N MET A 218 -2.33 -4.44 0.27
CA MET A 218 -3.78 -4.26 0.29
C MET A 218 -4.12 -3.14 1.27
N SER A 219 -4.03 -1.90 0.81
CA SER A 219 -4.26 -0.71 1.64
C SER A 219 -5.74 -0.43 1.92
N PHE A 220 -6.57 -1.48 1.96
CA PHE A 220 -8.01 -1.41 2.19
C PHE A 220 -8.43 -2.46 3.22
N ALA A 221 -9.63 -2.26 3.77
CA ALA A 221 -10.28 -3.18 4.68
C ALA A 221 -11.70 -3.49 4.19
N LEU A 222 -12.08 -4.76 4.25
CA LEU A 222 -13.36 -5.31 3.85
C LEU A 222 -14.15 -5.71 5.10
N VAL A 223 -15.44 -5.35 5.13
CA VAL A 223 -16.40 -5.92 6.07
C VAL A 223 -17.66 -6.39 5.37
N PRO A 224 -18.45 -7.25 6.00
CA PRO A 224 -19.81 -7.54 5.56
C PRO A 224 -20.73 -6.29 5.63
N CYS A 225 -21.45 -5.97 4.55
CA CYS A 225 -22.32 -4.78 4.45
C CYS A 225 -23.34 -4.64 5.56
N ARG A 226 -23.91 -5.76 5.99
CA ARG A 226 -24.94 -5.84 7.04
C ARG A 226 -24.50 -5.18 8.35
N LEU A 227 -23.20 -5.01 8.56
CA LEU A 227 -22.61 -4.54 9.80
C LEU A 227 -22.46 -3.02 9.84
N LEU A 228 -22.66 -2.33 8.71
CA LEU A 228 -22.57 -0.88 8.65
C LEU A 228 -23.77 -0.13 9.25
N GLY A 229 -24.77 -0.82 9.78
CA GLY A 229 -25.93 -0.18 10.45
C GLY A 229 -26.24 -0.76 11.83
N GLY A 230 -25.43 -1.68 12.33
CA GLY A 230 -25.59 -2.30 13.64
C GLY A 230 -24.79 -1.58 14.72
N ASP A 231 -25.16 -1.75 15.98
CA ASP A 231 -24.21 -1.46 17.06
C ASP A 231 -22.99 -2.40 16.95
N GLY A 232 -21.84 -2.02 17.49
CA GLY A 232 -20.61 -2.84 17.42
C GLY A 232 -20.79 -4.26 17.97
N VAL A 233 -21.85 -4.50 18.76
CA VAL A 233 -22.26 -5.84 19.23
C VAL A 233 -22.71 -6.72 18.07
N ALA A 234 -23.50 -6.20 17.12
CA ALA A 234 -23.91 -6.95 15.94
C ALA A 234 -22.72 -7.36 15.04
N LEU A 235 -21.68 -6.53 14.95
CA LEU A 235 -20.43 -6.85 14.26
C LEU A 235 -19.69 -8.00 14.95
N GLN A 236 -19.58 -7.95 16.28
CA GLN A 236 -18.95 -9.02 17.05
C GLN A 236 -19.72 -10.34 16.96
N GLU A 237 -21.05 -10.29 17.09
CA GLU A 237 -21.90 -11.48 16.95
C GLU A 237 -21.86 -12.04 15.53
N TYR A 238 -21.85 -11.18 14.51
CA TYR A 238 -21.70 -11.63 13.14
C TYR A 238 -20.34 -12.23 12.90
N LEU A 239 -19.24 -11.60 13.32
CA LEU A 239 -17.89 -12.17 13.13
C LEU A 239 -17.74 -13.49 13.88
N ARG A 240 -18.37 -13.64 15.05
CA ARG A 240 -18.49 -14.92 15.74
C ARG A 240 -19.19 -15.97 14.88
N ASP A 241 -20.37 -15.65 14.35
CA ASP A 241 -21.17 -16.57 13.55
C ASP A 241 -20.52 -16.84 12.18
N TYR A 242 -19.85 -15.84 11.60
CA TYR A 242 -19.17 -15.87 10.31
C TYR A 242 -17.91 -16.71 10.33
N LEU A 243 -17.14 -16.62 11.42
CA LEU A 243 -15.88 -17.33 11.59
C LEU A 243 -16.06 -18.66 12.36
N ASN A 244 -17.30 -19.09 12.59
CA ASN A 244 -17.67 -20.28 13.38
C ASN A 244 -16.97 -20.34 14.75
N LEU A 245 -16.81 -19.19 15.42
CA LEU A 245 -15.99 -19.09 16.63
C LEU A 245 -16.71 -19.68 17.84
N VAL A 246 -15.99 -20.51 18.59
CA VAL A 246 -16.44 -21.01 19.90
C VAL A 246 -16.04 -19.98 20.96
N LYS A 247 -17.01 -19.50 21.73
CA LYS A 247 -16.74 -18.64 22.88
C LYS A 247 -16.04 -19.45 23.96
N ASP A 248 -14.82 -19.08 24.33
CA ASP A 248 -14.23 -19.52 25.59
C ASP A 248 -15.06 -18.94 26.75
N PRO A 249 -15.64 -19.77 27.64
CA PRO A 249 -16.44 -19.30 28.76
C PRO A 249 -15.62 -18.60 29.85
N ASP A 250 -14.30 -18.81 29.92
CA ASP A 250 -13.44 -18.32 31.01
C ASP A 250 -12.61 -17.09 30.60
N GLU A 251 -12.50 -16.77 29.31
CA GLU A 251 -11.81 -15.56 28.83
C GLU A 251 -12.70 -14.59 28.05
N PRO A 252 -12.62 -13.28 28.35
CA PRO A 252 -13.35 -12.27 27.60
C PRO A 252 -12.74 -12.08 26.21
N TRP A 253 -13.44 -12.59 25.19
CA TRP A 253 -13.40 -12.14 23.78
C TRP A 253 -12.17 -12.49 22.93
N TYR A 254 -11.48 -13.60 23.18
CA TYR A 254 -10.33 -14.02 22.37
C TYR A 254 -10.64 -15.15 21.38
N PHE A 255 -10.00 -15.10 20.22
CA PHE A 255 -9.93 -16.21 19.28
C PHE A 255 -8.88 -17.16 19.83
N THR A 256 -9.27 -18.29 20.39
CA THR A 256 -8.32 -19.31 20.79
C THR A 256 -8.42 -20.47 19.82
N SER A 257 -7.30 -20.80 19.17
CA SER A 257 -7.12 -22.19 18.73
C SER A 257 -7.15 -23.11 19.96
N ASP A 258 -7.40 -24.42 19.77
CA ASP A 258 -7.31 -25.43 20.83
C ASP A 258 -5.95 -25.41 21.60
N SER A 259 -4.95 -24.69 21.06
CA SER A 259 -3.62 -24.45 21.63
C SER A 259 -3.45 -23.15 22.42
N GLY A 260 -4.48 -22.32 22.61
CA GLY A 260 -4.42 -21.12 23.47
C GLY A 260 -3.72 -19.90 22.86
N GLY A 261 -3.58 -19.86 21.53
CA GLY A 261 -3.08 -18.69 20.79
C GLY A 261 -4.08 -18.22 19.74
N PHE A 262 -4.09 -16.90 19.48
CA PHE A 262 -4.80 -16.33 18.34
C PHE A 262 -4.14 -16.84 17.06
N VAL A 263 -4.92 -17.50 16.23
CA VAL A 263 -4.50 -17.92 14.90
C VAL A 263 -5.36 -17.11 13.94
N GLY A 264 -4.71 -16.44 12.99
CA GLY A 264 -5.39 -15.72 11.92
C GLY A 264 -6.45 -16.60 11.27
N VAL A 265 -7.46 -15.96 10.68
CA VAL A 265 -8.60 -16.69 10.13
C VAL A 265 -8.12 -17.59 8.98
N ASN A 266 -8.38 -18.89 9.13
CA ASN A 266 -8.22 -19.86 8.06
C ASN A 266 -9.41 -19.76 7.09
N CYS A 267 -9.16 -19.93 5.80
CA CYS A 267 -10.16 -19.76 4.75
C CYS A 267 -11.27 -20.82 4.80
N ASP A 268 -11.03 -21.97 5.43
CA ASP A 268 -12.07 -22.98 5.69
C ASP A 268 -13.09 -22.52 6.75
N LEU A 269 -12.73 -21.53 7.57
CA LEU A 269 -13.65 -20.91 8.54
C LEU A 269 -14.49 -19.82 7.89
N ILE A 270 -14.07 -19.30 6.73
CA ILE A 270 -14.85 -18.32 5.95
C ILE A 270 -15.95 -19.07 5.20
N ARG A 271 -17.19 -18.60 5.33
CA ARG A 271 -18.32 -19.19 4.59
C ARG A 271 -18.05 -19.21 3.09
N GLN A 272 -18.40 -20.34 2.45
CA GLN A 272 -18.08 -20.61 1.04
C GLN A 272 -18.81 -19.72 0.04
N ASP A 273 -19.90 -19.09 0.45
CA ASP A 273 -20.75 -18.21 -0.37
C ASP A 273 -20.19 -16.79 -0.52
N MET A 274 -19.01 -16.53 0.05
CA MET A 274 -18.46 -15.19 0.11
C MET A 274 -17.22 -15.01 -0.78
N GLY A 275 -17.22 -13.93 -1.57
CA GLY A 275 -16.12 -13.59 -2.48
C GLY A 275 -14.76 -13.41 -1.79
N THR A 276 -14.72 -13.12 -0.49
CA THR A 276 -13.46 -13.03 0.29
C THR A 276 -12.74 -14.36 0.43
N ARG A 277 -13.40 -15.50 0.16
CA ARG A 277 -12.75 -16.81 0.20
C ARG A 277 -11.68 -16.96 -0.88
N ASP A 278 -11.93 -16.47 -2.09
CA ASP A 278 -10.95 -16.53 -3.18
C ASP A 278 -9.69 -15.73 -2.81
N LEU A 279 -9.89 -14.53 -2.25
CA LEU A 279 -8.82 -13.68 -1.77
C LEU A 279 -8.08 -14.31 -0.57
N CYS A 280 -8.79 -14.95 0.35
CA CYS A 280 -8.18 -15.65 1.46
C CYS A 280 -7.34 -16.85 0.98
N GLN A 281 -7.90 -17.70 0.10
CA GLN A 281 -7.22 -18.89 -0.42
C GLN A 281 -5.91 -18.53 -1.12
N LEU A 282 -5.92 -17.42 -1.85
CA LEU A 282 -4.73 -16.86 -2.48
C LEU A 282 -3.57 -16.65 -1.48
N PHE A 283 -3.87 -16.23 -0.25
CA PHE A 283 -2.86 -15.97 0.78
C PHE A 283 -2.57 -17.15 1.69
N GLU A 284 -3.43 -18.15 1.75
CA GLU A 284 -3.14 -19.39 2.47
C GLU A 284 -2.08 -20.25 1.79
N THR A 285 -2.07 -20.24 0.45
CA THR A 285 -1.13 -21.03 -0.35
C THR A 285 -0.36 -20.15 -1.34
N PRO A 286 0.47 -19.20 -0.86
CA PRO A 286 1.23 -18.33 -1.73
C PRO A 286 2.19 -19.09 -2.66
N GLU A 287 2.60 -20.31 -2.29
CA GLU A 287 3.42 -21.19 -3.12
C GLU A 287 2.69 -21.66 -4.39
N ASP A 288 1.34 -21.66 -4.39
CA ASP A 288 0.54 -21.95 -5.58
C ASP A 288 0.52 -20.78 -6.55
N MET A 289 0.75 -19.54 -6.07
CA MET A 289 0.86 -18.36 -6.93
C MET A 289 2.22 -18.32 -7.64
N THR A 290 3.29 -18.55 -6.88
CA THR A 290 4.67 -18.40 -7.34
C THR A 290 5.63 -19.19 -6.47
N SER A 291 6.76 -19.60 -7.06
CA SER A 291 7.89 -20.18 -6.33
C SER A 291 8.73 -19.13 -5.59
N LYS A 292 8.43 -17.84 -5.77
CA LYS A 292 9.15 -16.72 -5.17
C LYS A 292 8.59 -16.38 -3.79
N PRO A 293 9.40 -15.79 -2.89
CA PRO A 293 8.91 -15.24 -1.63
C PRO A 293 7.75 -14.25 -1.83
N VAL A 294 6.69 -14.37 -1.03
CA VAL A 294 5.54 -13.44 -1.01
C VAL A 294 5.31 -12.94 0.42
N ILE A 295 5.18 -11.62 0.59
CA ILE A 295 4.75 -10.99 1.84
C ILE A 295 3.44 -10.26 1.57
N SER A 296 2.35 -10.71 2.17
CA SER A 296 1.05 -10.03 2.07
C SER A 296 0.89 -9.04 3.20
N VAL A 297 0.46 -7.82 2.87
CA VAL A 297 0.32 -6.70 3.81
C VAL A 297 -1.07 -6.11 3.66
N ALA A 298 -1.76 -5.87 4.77
CA ALA A 298 -3.07 -5.25 4.75
C ALA A 298 -3.21 -4.15 5.81
N ALA A 299 -3.98 -3.12 5.46
CA ALA A 299 -4.45 -2.15 6.43
C ALA A 299 -5.36 -2.83 7.47
N SER A 300 -5.22 -2.48 8.76
CA SER A 300 -6.07 -3.05 9.81
C SER A 300 -7.52 -2.58 9.76
N GLY A 301 -7.78 -1.46 9.06
CA GLY A 301 -9.07 -0.80 8.99
C GLY A 301 -9.15 0.34 10.00
N ASN A 302 -10.08 1.27 9.77
CA ASN A 302 -10.29 2.37 10.68
C ASN A 302 -11.67 2.21 11.33
N VAL A 303 -11.75 2.11 12.66
CA VAL A 303 -12.96 2.21 13.48
C VAL A 303 -12.64 3.13 14.65
N PRO A 304 -13.41 4.22 14.91
CA PRO A 304 -13.18 5.09 16.00
C PRO A 304 -13.69 4.31 17.20
N GLY A 305 -12.77 3.92 18.06
CA GLY A 305 -13.16 3.84 19.45
C GLY A 305 -13.63 5.24 19.82
N ASN A 306 -14.94 5.48 19.89
CA ASN A 306 -15.43 6.45 20.84
C ASN A 306 -15.10 5.86 22.22
N HIS A 307 -13.84 6.08 22.63
CA HIS A 307 -13.14 5.47 23.76
C HIS A 307 -13.90 5.53 25.09
N GLU A 308 -14.99 6.30 25.15
CA GLU A 308 -15.81 6.49 26.33
C GLU A 308 -16.97 5.49 26.47
N SER A 309 -17.33 4.70 25.44
CA SER A 309 -18.55 3.88 25.52
C SER A 309 -18.56 2.53 24.79
N TYR A 310 -17.61 2.26 23.88
CA TYR A 310 -17.50 0.96 23.22
C TYR A 310 -16.09 0.41 23.38
N ASP A 311 -16.01 -0.86 23.80
CA ASP A 311 -14.77 -1.62 23.81
C ASP A 311 -14.27 -1.68 22.35
N PRO A 312 -13.11 -1.06 22.03
CA PRO A 312 -12.63 -0.99 20.65
C PRO A 312 -12.54 -2.40 20.10
N PHE A 313 -12.98 -2.57 18.85
CA PHE A 313 -12.91 -3.86 18.18
C PHE A 313 -11.44 -4.34 18.19
N PRO A 314 -11.07 -5.42 18.90
CA PRO A 314 -9.66 -5.67 19.23
C PRO A 314 -8.82 -6.27 18.08
N TYR A 315 -9.32 -6.21 16.85
CA TYR A 315 -8.80 -6.98 15.72
C TYR A 315 -8.90 -6.17 14.43
N PRO A 316 -8.05 -6.46 13.43
CA PRO A 316 -8.19 -5.91 12.10
C PRO A 316 -9.36 -6.54 11.37
N TYR A 317 -9.77 -5.87 10.29
CA TYR A 317 -10.70 -6.45 9.32
C TYR A 317 -9.97 -7.28 8.26
N MET A 318 -10.75 -7.93 7.39
CA MET A 318 -10.19 -8.64 6.24
C MET A 318 -9.62 -7.63 5.24
N PRO A 319 -8.50 -7.90 4.55
CA PRO A 319 -7.71 -9.12 4.60
C PRO A 319 -6.70 -9.18 5.77
N GLY A 320 -6.54 -8.13 6.57
CA GLY A 320 -5.59 -8.11 7.71
C GLY A 320 -5.86 -9.16 8.80
N LEU A 321 -7.07 -9.74 8.83
CA LEU A 321 -7.41 -10.85 9.72
C LEU A 321 -6.97 -12.22 9.18
N PHE A 322 -6.66 -12.34 7.89
CA PHE A 322 -6.29 -13.61 7.27
C PHE A 322 -4.95 -14.11 7.77
N LYS A 323 -4.81 -15.44 7.81
CA LYS A 323 -3.50 -16.06 7.96
C LYS A 323 -2.58 -15.64 6.80
N ASN A 324 -1.28 -15.55 7.08
CA ASN A 324 -0.18 -15.12 6.22
C ASN A 324 -0.23 -13.65 5.77
N VAL A 325 -1.15 -12.84 6.29
CA VAL A 325 -1.23 -11.41 6.01
C VAL A 325 -0.73 -10.61 7.21
N VAL A 326 0.28 -9.77 7.02
CA VAL A 326 0.72 -8.81 8.04
C VAL A 326 -0.30 -7.69 8.12
N SER A 327 -0.99 -7.57 9.26
CA SER A 327 -1.90 -6.45 9.52
C SER A 327 -1.15 -5.23 10.06
N VAL A 328 -1.38 -4.08 9.44
CA VAL A 328 -0.71 -2.81 9.77
C VAL A 328 -1.71 -1.78 10.25
N SER A 329 -1.54 -1.35 11.50
CA SER A 329 -2.28 -0.24 12.10
C SER A 329 -1.59 1.10 11.89
N ALA A 330 -2.32 2.18 12.15
CA ALA A 330 -1.84 3.55 11.99
C ALA A 330 -1.51 4.22 13.33
N SER A 331 -0.45 5.03 13.29
CA SER A 331 -0.12 6.07 14.26
C SER A 331 -0.31 7.45 13.63
N ASP A 332 -0.69 8.45 14.43
CA ASP A 332 -0.73 9.87 14.07
C ASP A 332 0.44 10.67 14.66
N GLY A 333 1.49 9.98 15.09
CA GLY A 333 2.57 10.52 15.91
C GLY A 333 2.47 10.13 17.39
N ASN A 334 1.35 9.54 17.81
CA ASN A 334 1.18 8.87 19.10
C ASN A 334 1.00 7.36 18.94
N PRO A 335 1.31 6.54 19.96
CA PRO A 335 0.98 5.12 19.94
C PRO A 335 -0.53 4.93 19.86
N GLY A 336 -0.98 4.25 18.80
CA GLY A 336 -2.41 3.99 18.55
C GLY A 336 -3.18 5.22 18.11
N ALA A 337 -3.32 5.44 16.79
CA ALA A 337 -4.26 6.46 16.32
C ALA A 337 -5.68 6.05 16.73
N GLY A 338 -6.46 6.97 17.30
CA GLY A 338 -7.80 6.65 17.85
C GLY A 338 -8.82 6.16 16.82
N TYR A 339 -8.53 6.36 15.52
CA TYR A 339 -9.31 5.84 14.41
C TYR A 339 -8.86 4.45 13.96
N SER A 340 -7.69 3.97 14.36
CA SER A 340 -7.07 2.77 13.80
C SER A 340 -7.52 1.52 14.54
N ASN A 341 -7.94 0.51 13.79
CA ASN A 341 -8.05 -0.83 14.35
C ASN A 341 -6.67 -1.34 14.77
N PRO A 342 -6.60 -2.22 15.76
CA PRO A 342 -5.35 -2.87 16.11
C PRO A 342 -4.82 -3.74 14.96
N GLY A 343 -3.50 -3.73 14.77
CA GLY A 343 -2.76 -4.55 13.81
C GLY A 343 -1.57 -5.23 14.48
N GLU A 344 -0.83 -6.08 13.76
CA GLU A 344 0.33 -6.76 14.32
C GLU A 344 1.44 -5.75 14.66
N ILE A 345 1.61 -4.81 13.73
CA ILE A 345 2.52 -3.69 13.83
C ILE A 345 1.79 -2.37 13.60
N GLN A 346 2.42 -1.30 14.05
CA GLN A 346 1.99 0.06 13.81
C GLN A 346 3.01 0.82 12.97
N MET A 347 2.51 1.57 11.97
CA MET A 347 3.28 2.51 11.18
C MET A 347 2.62 3.88 11.20
N LEU A 348 3.35 4.95 10.88
CA LEU A 348 2.75 6.27 10.71
C LEU A 348 1.68 6.18 9.61
N GLY A 349 0.47 6.71 9.85
CA GLY A 349 -0.66 6.63 8.94
C GLY A 349 -1.06 7.95 8.30
N ILE A 350 -0.20 8.96 8.28
CA ILE A 350 -0.49 10.28 7.70
C ILE A 350 0.24 10.42 6.36
N HIS A 351 -0.49 10.69 5.27
CA HIS A 351 0.07 11.02 3.96
C HIS A 351 0.77 12.39 4.01
N PRO A 352 2.02 12.52 3.55
CA PRO A 352 2.85 13.68 3.91
C PRO A 352 2.46 14.96 3.16
N THR A 353 1.88 14.87 1.96
CA THR A 353 1.47 16.06 1.18
C THR A 353 -0.01 16.47 1.35
N THR A 354 -0.91 15.51 1.53
CA THR A 354 -2.36 15.76 1.59
C THR A 354 -2.91 15.90 3.01
N ASN A 355 -2.12 15.53 4.03
CA ASN A 355 -2.53 15.43 5.44
C ASN A 355 -3.73 14.47 5.65
N VAL A 356 -3.99 13.60 4.68
CA VAL A 356 -4.97 12.54 4.79
C VAL A 356 -4.39 11.47 5.71
N SER A 357 -5.16 11.03 6.70
CA SER A 357 -4.72 10.04 7.69
C SER A 357 -5.47 8.72 7.53
N GLY A 358 -4.88 7.60 7.96
CA GLY A 358 -5.44 6.29 7.69
C GLY A 358 -4.50 5.09 7.81
N THR A 359 -5.03 3.91 8.15
CA THR A 359 -4.28 2.64 8.04
C THR A 359 -3.84 2.33 6.62
N SER A 360 -4.51 2.89 5.61
CA SER A 360 -4.13 2.76 4.20
C SER A 360 -2.84 3.48 3.83
N PHE A 361 -2.37 4.43 4.63
CA PHE A 361 -1.04 5.06 4.46
C PHE A 361 0.03 4.43 5.36
N ALA A 362 -0.39 3.66 6.36
CA ALA A 362 0.50 2.88 7.22
C ALA A 362 0.97 1.59 6.51
N ALA A 363 0.05 0.87 5.84
CA ALA A 363 0.34 -0.33 5.08
C ALA A 363 1.45 -0.16 4.00
N PRO A 364 1.41 0.84 3.09
CA PRO A 364 2.44 1.01 2.06
C PRO A 364 3.83 1.24 2.64
N ARG A 365 3.95 1.94 3.78
CA ARG A 365 5.22 2.15 4.46
C ARG A 365 5.85 0.84 4.90
N PHE A 366 5.05 -0.06 5.49
CA PHE A 366 5.55 -1.39 5.81
C PHE A 366 5.83 -2.22 4.55
N SER A 367 4.99 -2.13 3.52
CA SER A 367 5.24 -2.83 2.26
C SER A 367 6.59 -2.46 1.63
N LEU A 368 7.00 -1.20 1.71
CA LEU A 368 8.34 -0.81 1.29
C LEU A 368 9.43 -1.45 2.17
N GLN A 369 9.27 -1.49 3.49
CA GLN A 369 10.24 -2.17 4.38
C GLN A 369 10.36 -3.66 4.05
N ALA A 370 9.23 -4.33 3.82
CA ALA A 370 9.17 -5.72 3.43
C ALA A 370 9.86 -5.96 2.08
N ALA A 371 9.68 -5.07 1.11
CA ALA A 371 10.32 -5.18 -0.19
C ALA A 371 11.85 -4.98 -0.10
N LEU A 372 12.30 -4.01 0.69
CA LEU A 372 13.72 -3.80 0.96
C LEU A 372 14.35 -4.98 1.68
N TYR A 373 13.60 -5.63 2.59
CA TYR A 373 14.00 -6.88 3.21
C TYR A 373 14.20 -7.99 2.16
N LEU A 374 13.22 -8.22 1.28
CA LEU A 374 13.33 -9.20 0.18
C LEU A 374 14.44 -8.86 -0.84
N LEU A 375 14.86 -7.60 -0.94
CA LEU A 375 16.04 -7.25 -1.75
C LEU A 375 17.34 -7.68 -1.07
N ARG A 376 17.43 -7.60 0.26
CA ARG A 376 18.60 -8.00 1.05
C ARG A 376 18.75 -9.51 1.20
N THR A 377 17.65 -10.23 1.41
CA THR A 377 17.65 -11.67 1.63
C THR A 377 17.15 -12.43 0.40
N GLU A 378 17.55 -13.69 0.25
CA GLU A 378 16.90 -14.64 -0.68
C GLU A 378 15.84 -15.49 0.03
N ASP A 379 15.92 -15.58 1.36
CA ASP A 379 15.08 -16.45 2.19
C ASP A 379 14.29 -15.63 3.22
N LEU A 380 13.00 -15.94 3.38
CA LEU A 380 12.16 -15.47 4.47
C LEU A 380 12.54 -16.20 5.78
N MET A 381 13.74 -15.94 6.33
CA MET A 381 14.19 -16.52 7.60
C MET A 381 13.72 -15.70 8.80
N CYS A 382 12.41 -15.62 8.99
CA CYS A 382 11.87 -15.18 10.27
C CYS A 382 11.55 -16.44 11.08
N ASP A 383 12.48 -16.86 11.94
CA ASP A 383 12.49 -18.10 12.74
C ASP A 383 11.35 -18.21 13.81
N GLY A 384 10.19 -17.60 13.57
CA GLY A 384 9.03 -17.74 14.42
C GLY A 384 8.16 -18.92 13.99
N ASP A 385 8.17 -20.02 14.76
CA ASP A 385 7.12 -21.07 14.69
C ASP A 385 5.72 -20.55 15.12
N PHE A 386 5.62 -19.26 15.45
CA PHE A 386 4.52 -18.65 16.17
C PHE A 386 4.14 -17.33 15.49
N GLY A 387 2.84 -17.13 15.25
CA GLY A 387 2.28 -15.97 14.56
C GLY A 387 1.35 -16.36 13.41
N SER A 388 0.41 -15.48 13.08
CA SER A 388 -0.54 -15.71 11.99
C SER A 388 -0.04 -15.26 10.63
N SER A 389 0.91 -14.32 10.57
CA SER A 389 1.43 -13.71 9.35
C SER A 389 2.73 -14.33 8.85
N SER A 390 3.09 -14.01 7.60
CA SER A 390 4.37 -14.37 6.99
C SER A 390 5.02 -13.11 6.39
N PRO A 391 6.11 -12.57 6.97
CA PRO A 391 6.78 -13.07 8.19
C PRO A 391 5.98 -12.81 9.48
N PRO A 392 6.17 -13.62 10.54
CA PRO A 392 5.51 -13.40 11.82
C PRO A 392 6.06 -12.13 12.49
N LEU A 393 5.18 -11.16 12.71
CA LEU A 393 5.49 -9.92 13.44
C LEU A 393 4.71 -9.76 14.74
N ASN A 394 3.86 -10.73 15.07
CA ASN A 394 3.31 -10.96 16.41
C ASN A 394 3.04 -12.46 16.59
N LEU A 395 2.99 -12.95 17.84
CA LEU A 395 2.63 -14.33 18.14
C LEU A 395 1.13 -14.56 18.25
N ASN A 396 0.37 -13.63 18.86
CA ASN A 396 -1.00 -13.94 19.32
C ASN A 396 -1.93 -12.72 19.45
N PHE A 397 -1.47 -11.50 19.21
CA PHE A 397 -2.34 -10.33 19.39
C PHE A 397 -2.07 -9.27 18.33
N PHE A 398 -3.05 -8.41 18.08
CA PHE A 398 -2.85 -7.22 17.26
C PHE A 398 -2.41 -6.07 18.19
N ASP A 399 -1.22 -6.21 18.77
CA ASP A 399 -0.71 -5.34 19.84
C ASP A 399 -0.25 -3.95 19.38
N ASN A 400 -0.33 -3.64 18.07
CA ASN A 400 0.20 -2.39 17.51
C ASN A 400 1.68 -2.18 17.82
N LEU A 401 2.49 -3.24 17.73
CA LEU A 401 3.91 -3.13 18.07
C LEU A 401 4.62 -2.16 17.12
N ASP A 402 5.54 -1.37 17.66
CA ASP A 402 6.49 -0.65 16.83
C ASP A 402 7.25 -1.66 15.94
N LEU A 403 7.48 -1.33 14.66
CA LEU A 403 8.18 -2.24 13.75
C LEU A 403 9.55 -2.69 14.31
N SER A 404 10.28 -1.80 14.97
CA SER A 404 11.57 -2.13 15.59
C SER A 404 11.43 -3.14 16.73
N GLU A 405 10.35 -3.07 17.49
CA GLU A 405 10.04 -4.00 18.59
C GLU A 405 9.57 -5.34 18.03
N ALA A 406 8.65 -5.34 17.07
CA ALA A 406 8.13 -6.54 16.42
C ALA A 406 9.24 -7.37 15.78
N THR A 407 10.11 -6.73 15.00
CA THR A 407 11.26 -7.39 14.36
C THR A 407 12.29 -7.88 15.40
N GLN A 408 12.62 -7.09 16.42
CA GLN A 408 13.55 -7.55 17.47
C GLN A 408 13.03 -8.80 18.21
N ARG A 409 11.71 -8.87 18.43
CA ARG A 409 11.06 -9.97 19.14
C ARG A 409 10.85 -11.20 18.26
N TYR A 410 10.40 -11.01 17.01
CA TYR A 410 9.81 -12.10 16.20
C TYR A 410 10.49 -12.31 14.85
N CYS A 411 11.13 -11.30 14.27
CA CYS A 411 11.93 -11.47 13.06
C CYS A 411 13.20 -10.60 13.06
N LYS A 412 14.24 -11.10 13.73
CA LYS A 412 15.50 -10.34 13.93
C LYS A 412 16.22 -10.02 12.63
N ASP A 413 16.06 -10.88 11.64
CA ASP A 413 16.72 -10.75 10.35
C ASP A 413 16.08 -9.63 9.50
N PHE A 414 14.84 -9.23 9.80
CA PHE A 414 14.15 -8.16 9.10
C PHE A 414 14.91 -6.82 9.17
N ASN A 415 15.47 -6.49 10.34
CA ASN A 415 16.20 -5.24 10.59
C ASN A 415 17.73 -5.37 10.48
N SER A 416 18.25 -6.52 10.05
CA SER A 416 19.69 -6.69 9.88
C SER A 416 20.17 -5.92 8.63
N PRO A 417 21.19 -5.05 8.77
CA PRO A 417 21.67 -4.18 7.69
C PRO A 417 22.35 -4.93 6.54
#